data_AF-A0A3D1EP32-F1
#
_entry.id   AF-A0A3D1EP32-F1
#
_cell.length_a   1.000
_cell.length_b   1.000
_cell.length_c   1.000
_cell.angle_alpha   90.00
_cell.angle_beta   90.00
_cell.angle_gamma   90.00
#
_symmetry.space_group_name_H-M   'P 1'
#
loop_
_entity.id
_entity.type
_entity.pdbx_description
1 polymer ?
#
loop_
_entity_poly.entity_id
_entity_poly.type
_entity_poly.pdbx_seq_one_letter_code
_entity_poly.pdbx_strand_id
1 'polypeptide(L)'
;MTAVQFVLMAFSCLGPPAEFQIVMEPMARWASPGVREGAVEISAFAPDLGRLYTTSQSSMSVLAFDLTTKASILNLVAQFDLSNYGQQIQSVAYHSGLQAVVVAIAPAVTTDPGTLVLLHAHDGSLLRKYPTGVLPDMVGVSENGRWIVTADEGQPSEDYQIDPVGSVTILDTTTMTAQTVDFRTIVPEVVDAQVVVSAPAGTTFAQDAEPEYVTFSSDNQFAYISLQENNAIAKIDLERGSWLWVKSMGSIDHSKPRNAIDASDRDGGIKINPQPVFGLPMPDAISSFQVGGGDYIATANEGDAREYGAFGNSSRVQKVHLDPVQFPDAPDLKSEHNLGRLKILNTHGDIDGDGDCDVLYSFGSRSLSILDADGKRISDTGSLIEQKLNQYDPEHFNANNDRVSSRDSRSDDRGPEPEGVVVGVVEGIPIAFLGLERPSGIMAFDCSNPFEPVFSGYTTTRTNNQSIDLSGDLGPEGLCFIKPEDSPTGEALLVVSYEVSGSICIFKVSKKNAGPLPQKQGSPAP
;
A
#
# COMPACT_ATOMS: atom_id res chain seq x y z
N MET A 1 -48.86 8.16 -35.56
CA MET A 1 -48.26 7.71 -34.29
C MET A 1 -47.47 6.44 -34.59
N THR A 2 -46.15 6.56 -34.65
CA THR A 2 -45.25 5.41 -34.68
C THR A 2 -44.01 5.88 -33.94
N ALA A 3 -43.88 5.43 -32.70
CA ALA A 3 -42.79 5.79 -31.82
C ALA A 3 -41.54 5.00 -32.24
N VAL A 4 -40.47 5.72 -32.56
CA VAL A 4 -39.14 5.16 -32.76
C VAL A 4 -38.52 5.01 -31.36
N GLN A 5 -38.27 3.77 -30.97
CA GLN A 5 -37.65 3.42 -29.70
C GLN A 5 -36.13 3.55 -29.86
N PHE A 6 -35.55 4.61 -29.29
CA PHE A 6 -34.10 4.75 -29.18
C PHE A 6 -33.60 3.78 -28.10
N VAL A 7 -32.82 2.80 -28.51
CA VAL A 7 -32.01 1.99 -27.62
C VAL A 7 -30.81 2.85 -27.21
N LEU A 8 -30.79 3.31 -25.96
CA LEU A 8 -29.58 3.86 -25.34
C LEU A 8 -28.59 2.70 -25.16
N MET A 9 -27.53 2.65 -25.97
CA MET A 9 -26.33 1.89 -25.60
C MET A 9 -25.64 2.64 -24.47
N ALA A 10 -25.66 2.08 -23.27
CA ALA A 10 -24.77 2.50 -22.20
C ALA A 10 -23.34 2.16 -22.64
N PHE A 11 -22.53 3.17 -22.94
CA PHE A 11 -21.09 3.00 -23.05
C PHE A 11 -20.57 2.66 -21.65
N SER A 12 -20.30 1.37 -21.42
CA SER A 12 -19.49 0.94 -20.27
C SER A 12 -18.13 1.63 -20.37
N CYS A 13 -17.78 2.48 -19.39
CA CYS A 13 -16.46 3.09 -19.25
C CYS A 13 -15.41 2.06 -18.81
N LEU A 14 -15.41 0.88 -19.41
CA LEU A 14 -14.34 -0.09 -19.29
C LEU A 14 -13.27 0.40 -20.28
N GLY A 15 -12.07 0.69 -19.78
CA GLY A 15 -10.92 1.05 -20.63
C GLY A 15 -10.64 0.00 -21.72
N PRO A 16 -9.63 0.25 -22.58
CA PRO A 16 -9.27 -0.72 -23.62
C PRO A 16 -9.05 -2.11 -23.00
N PRO A 17 -9.54 -3.19 -23.65
CA PRO A 17 -9.32 -4.53 -23.15
C PRO A 17 -7.83 -4.85 -23.15
N ALA A 18 -7.35 -5.53 -22.11
CA ALA A 18 -5.96 -5.99 -22.08
C ALA A 18 -5.69 -6.92 -23.27
N GLU A 19 -4.57 -6.68 -23.97
CA GLU A 19 -4.15 -7.52 -25.10
C GLU A 19 -3.70 -8.93 -24.65
N PHE A 20 -3.42 -9.07 -23.35
CA PHE A 20 -2.97 -10.29 -22.69
C PHE A 20 -3.51 -10.37 -21.26
N GLN A 21 -3.25 -11.50 -20.60
CA GLN A 21 -3.51 -11.67 -19.19
C GLN A 21 -2.24 -12.02 -18.44
N ILE A 22 -2.09 -11.44 -17.26
CA ILE A 22 -1.12 -11.87 -16.28
C ILE A 22 -1.78 -12.95 -15.42
N VAL A 23 -1.16 -14.13 -15.42
CA VAL A 23 -1.59 -15.26 -14.61
C VAL A 23 -0.58 -15.46 -13.49
N MET A 24 -1.07 -15.43 -12.26
CA MET A 24 -0.33 -15.66 -11.02
C MET A 24 -0.73 -17.02 -10.45
N GLU A 25 0.13 -18.02 -10.61
CA GLU A 25 -0.13 -19.40 -10.20
C GLU A 25 0.66 -19.71 -8.91
N PRO A 26 0.01 -20.05 -7.79
CA PRO A 26 0.72 -20.33 -6.54
C PRO A 26 1.65 -21.55 -6.71
N MET A 27 2.93 -21.37 -6.36
CA MET A 27 3.98 -22.38 -6.49
C MET A 27 4.39 -22.97 -5.16
N ALA A 28 4.62 -22.09 -4.17
CA ALA A 28 5.14 -22.47 -2.88
C ALA A 28 4.52 -21.62 -1.79
N ARG A 29 4.32 -22.23 -0.62
CA ARG A 29 3.70 -21.55 0.52
C ARG A 29 4.41 -21.90 1.82
N TRP A 30 4.40 -20.96 2.75
CA TRP A 30 4.71 -21.19 4.15
C TRP A 30 3.70 -20.45 5.04
N ALA A 31 3.45 -20.96 6.23
CA ALA A 31 2.66 -20.27 7.24
C ALA A 31 3.25 -20.53 8.62
N SER A 32 3.21 -19.50 9.46
CA SER A 32 3.73 -19.56 10.82
C SER A 32 2.95 -20.57 11.67
N PRO A 33 3.65 -21.42 12.45
CA PRO A 33 2.98 -22.29 13.42
C PRO A 33 2.37 -21.47 14.57
N GLY A 34 1.04 -21.44 14.65
CA GLY A 34 0.30 -20.99 15.83
C GLY A 34 -0.02 -19.49 15.90
N VAL A 35 0.94 -18.61 15.63
CA VAL A 35 0.71 -17.14 15.53
C VAL A 35 0.43 -16.80 14.07
N ARG A 36 -0.65 -16.04 13.82
CA ARG A 36 -1.05 -15.65 12.46
C ARG A 36 -0.76 -14.17 12.22
N GLU A 37 -1.48 -13.30 12.92
CA GLU A 37 -1.35 -11.84 12.77
C GLU A 37 0.06 -11.34 13.12
N GLY A 38 0.60 -10.47 12.26
CA GLY A 38 1.95 -9.89 12.34
C GLY A 38 3.10 -10.90 12.24
N ALA A 39 2.84 -12.16 11.90
CA ALA A 39 3.90 -13.17 11.96
C ALA A 39 4.93 -13.05 10.83
N VAL A 40 4.55 -12.48 9.67
CA VAL A 40 5.40 -12.13 8.51
C VAL A 40 4.73 -10.98 7.74
N GLU A 41 5.49 -9.93 7.41
CA GLU A 41 4.94 -8.70 6.81
C GLU A 41 5.73 -8.27 5.56
N ILE A 42 7.06 -8.13 5.67
CA ILE A 42 7.91 -7.70 4.56
C ILE A 42 8.88 -8.82 4.17
N SER A 43 9.10 -8.98 2.86
CA SER A 43 9.98 -10.01 2.30
C SER A 43 10.99 -9.39 1.32
N ALA A 44 12.23 -9.89 1.34
CA ALA A 44 13.30 -9.51 0.43
C ALA A 44 14.05 -10.74 -0.10
N PHE A 45 14.33 -10.77 -1.40
CA PHE A 45 15.01 -11.90 -2.04
C PHE A 45 16.50 -11.62 -2.28
N ALA A 46 17.33 -12.62 -1.98
CA ALA A 46 18.77 -12.62 -2.26
C ALA A 46 19.11 -13.58 -3.41
N PRO A 47 19.24 -13.06 -4.66
CA PRO A 47 19.43 -13.91 -5.83
C PRO A 47 20.76 -14.68 -5.82
N ASP A 48 21.84 -14.06 -5.35
CA ASP A 48 23.17 -14.67 -5.25
C ASP A 48 23.24 -15.79 -4.19
N LEU A 49 22.29 -15.84 -3.27
CA LEU A 49 22.17 -16.90 -2.26
C LEU A 49 21.00 -17.86 -2.53
N GLY A 50 20.08 -17.51 -3.44
CA GLY A 50 18.82 -18.21 -3.63
C GLY A 50 17.95 -18.26 -2.36
N ARG A 51 17.99 -17.19 -1.54
CA ARG A 51 17.30 -17.12 -0.24
C ARG A 51 16.25 -16.02 -0.21
N LEU A 52 15.10 -16.32 0.37
CA LEU A 52 14.08 -15.32 0.72
C LEU A 52 14.20 -15.01 2.21
N TYR A 53 14.31 -13.73 2.56
CA TYR A 53 14.25 -13.24 3.92
C TYR A 53 12.89 -12.61 4.18
N THR A 54 12.31 -12.83 5.35
CA THR A 54 11.07 -12.19 5.77
C THR A 54 11.13 -11.76 7.22
N THR A 55 10.45 -10.67 7.56
CA THR A 55 10.26 -10.24 8.95
C THR A 55 9.43 -11.27 9.71
N SER A 56 9.61 -11.36 11.04
CA SER A 56 8.71 -12.13 11.88
C SER A 56 8.60 -11.55 13.27
N GLN A 57 7.50 -10.86 13.53
CA GLN A 57 7.25 -10.22 14.83
C GLN A 57 7.06 -11.26 15.94
N SER A 58 6.33 -12.34 15.64
CA SER A 58 6.05 -13.42 16.61
C SER A 58 7.30 -14.07 17.20
N SER A 59 8.40 -14.07 16.44
CA SER A 59 9.66 -14.70 16.83
C SER A 59 10.81 -13.70 17.02
N MET A 60 10.53 -12.39 16.88
CA MET A 60 11.52 -11.31 16.87
C MET A 60 12.76 -11.66 16.07
N SER A 61 12.55 -12.14 14.84
CA SER A 61 13.62 -12.62 13.97
C SER A 61 13.38 -12.32 12.51
N VAL A 62 14.44 -12.35 11.70
CA VAL A 62 14.33 -12.55 10.25
C VAL A 62 14.38 -14.04 9.95
N LEU A 63 13.38 -14.54 9.22
CA LEU A 63 13.34 -15.93 8.76
C LEU A 63 13.96 -16.02 7.36
N ALA A 64 14.79 -17.05 7.13
CA ALA A 64 15.44 -17.28 5.85
C ALA A 64 14.97 -18.60 5.22
N PHE A 65 14.41 -18.53 4.02
CA PHE A 65 13.92 -19.67 3.25
C PHE A 65 14.82 -19.96 2.05
N ASP A 66 15.06 -21.24 1.77
CA ASP A 66 15.78 -21.68 0.57
C ASP A 66 14.81 -21.82 -0.61
N LEU A 67 15.07 -21.08 -1.69
CA LEU A 67 14.29 -21.09 -2.93
C LEU A 67 15.02 -21.83 -4.07
N THR A 68 16.22 -22.38 -3.83
CA THR A 68 16.97 -23.14 -4.84
C THR A 68 16.36 -24.50 -5.14
N THR A 69 15.57 -25.03 -4.21
CA THR A 69 14.86 -26.30 -4.39
C THR A 69 13.42 -26.06 -4.84
N LYS A 70 12.98 -26.77 -5.89
CA LYS A 70 11.60 -26.70 -6.37
C LYS A 70 10.69 -27.49 -5.45
N ALA A 71 10.25 -26.88 -4.36
CA ALA A 71 9.32 -27.45 -3.39
C ALA A 71 8.07 -26.58 -3.28
N SER A 72 6.90 -27.22 -3.08
CA SER A 72 5.64 -26.51 -2.84
C SER A 72 5.50 -25.99 -1.41
N ILE A 73 6.42 -26.37 -0.52
CA ILE A 73 6.51 -25.88 0.85
C ILE A 73 7.87 -25.19 0.96
N LEU A 74 7.90 -23.94 1.43
CA LEU A 74 9.15 -23.23 1.64
C LEU A 74 9.92 -23.84 2.81
N ASN A 75 11.20 -24.11 2.58
CA ASN A 75 12.07 -24.69 3.58
C ASN A 75 12.75 -23.58 4.38
N LEU A 76 12.39 -23.44 5.65
CA LEU A 76 13.07 -22.54 6.59
C LEU A 76 14.47 -23.10 6.88
N VAL A 77 15.52 -22.38 6.50
CA VAL A 77 16.92 -22.81 6.64
C VAL A 77 17.68 -22.06 7.72
N ALA A 78 17.23 -20.86 8.10
CA ALA A 78 17.79 -20.12 9.21
C ALA A 78 16.77 -19.15 9.82
N GLN A 79 17.05 -18.72 11.04
CA GLN A 79 16.33 -17.70 11.77
C GLN A 79 17.35 -16.80 12.47
N PHE A 80 17.28 -15.51 12.24
CA PHE A 80 18.21 -14.52 12.78
C PHE A 80 17.53 -13.73 13.89
N ASP A 81 17.90 -14.02 15.14
CA ASP A 81 17.35 -13.37 16.33
C ASP A 81 17.72 -11.88 16.39
N LEU A 82 16.70 -11.04 16.54
CA LEU A 82 16.81 -9.58 16.59
C LEU A 82 16.35 -8.99 17.93
N SER A 83 16.04 -9.81 18.92
CA SER A 83 15.54 -9.39 20.24
C SER A 83 16.47 -8.42 21.00
N ASN A 84 17.76 -8.36 20.64
CA ASN A 84 18.75 -7.45 21.23
C ASN A 84 18.82 -6.06 20.58
N TYR A 85 18.00 -5.79 19.56
CA TYR A 85 18.10 -4.55 18.76
C TYR A 85 16.86 -3.66 18.81
N GLY A 86 15.73 -4.15 19.30
CA GLY A 86 14.48 -3.41 19.41
C GLY A 86 13.35 -4.32 19.86
N GLN A 87 12.10 -3.92 19.61
CA GLN A 87 10.92 -4.70 20.00
C GLN A 87 9.97 -4.99 18.85
N GLN A 88 10.09 -4.30 17.70
CA GLN A 88 9.24 -4.54 16.55
C GLN A 88 10.07 -4.53 15.27
N ILE A 89 9.92 -5.55 14.43
CA ILE A 89 10.62 -5.65 13.16
C ILE A 89 9.67 -5.17 12.08
N GLN A 90 9.90 -3.97 11.57
CA GLN A 90 9.00 -3.37 10.60
C GLN A 90 9.31 -3.83 9.17
N SER A 91 10.59 -3.83 8.78
CA SER A 91 10.93 -4.07 7.37
C SER A 91 12.29 -4.74 7.16
N VAL A 92 12.41 -5.44 6.03
CA VAL A 92 13.63 -6.13 5.60
C VAL A 92 13.94 -5.84 4.13
N ALA A 93 15.21 -5.58 3.83
CA ALA A 93 15.71 -5.41 2.47
C ALA A 93 17.02 -6.18 2.25
N TYR A 94 17.36 -6.41 0.98
CA TYR A 94 18.57 -7.11 0.59
C TYR A 94 19.17 -6.51 -0.69
N HIS A 95 20.51 -6.51 -0.77
CA HIS A 95 21.22 -6.22 -2.01
C HIS A 95 22.51 -7.04 -2.11
N SER A 96 22.74 -7.71 -3.24
CA SER A 96 23.87 -8.65 -3.43
C SER A 96 25.23 -7.99 -3.25
N GLY A 97 25.37 -6.72 -3.63
CA GLY A 97 26.61 -5.96 -3.44
C GLY A 97 26.99 -5.74 -1.97
N LEU A 98 26.03 -5.85 -1.04
CA LEU A 98 26.27 -5.70 0.40
C LEU A 98 26.50 -7.04 1.10
N GLN A 99 26.02 -8.15 0.51
CA GLN A 99 25.93 -9.46 1.16
C GLN A 99 25.28 -9.39 2.55
N ALA A 100 24.37 -8.43 2.72
CA ALA A 100 23.78 -8.09 3.99
C ALA A 100 22.26 -8.09 3.88
N VAL A 101 21.61 -8.65 4.91
CA VAL A 101 20.20 -8.43 5.19
C VAL A 101 20.12 -7.15 6.01
N VAL A 102 19.33 -6.21 5.54
CA VAL A 102 19.13 -4.89 6.16
C VAL A 102 17.77 -4.90 6.81
N VAL A 103 17.68 -4.47 8.07
CA VAL A 103 16.44 -4.56 8.86
C VAL A 103 16.18 -3.24 9.58
N ALA A 104 14.98 -2.69 9.41
CA ALA A 104 14.45 -1.60 10.23
C ALA A 104 13.75 -2.19 11.45
N ILE A 105 14.11 -1.70 12.64
CA ILE A 105 13.62 -2.23 13.92
C ILE A 105 13.20 -1.07 14.80
N ALA A 106 11.92 -1.05 15.17
CA ALA A 106 11.35 -0.06 16.05
C ALA A 106 11.60 -0.40 17.55
N PRO A 107 11.65 0.64 18.40
CA PRO A 107 11.87 0.49 19.84
C PRO A 107 10.60 0.03 20.57
N ALA A 108 10.71 -0.13 21.89
CA ALA A 108 9.57 -0.46 22.75
C ALA A 108 8.58 0.70 22.93
N VAL A 109 9.08 1.94 22.86
CA VAL A 109 8.31 3.16 23.05
C VAL A 109 8.19 3.81 21.68
N THR A 110 6.98 3.91 21.15
CA THR A 110 6.69 4.40 19.79
C THR A 110 7.38 5.73 19.45
N THR A 111 7.55 6.61 20.44
CA THR A 111 8.15 7.94 20.25
C THR A 111 9.67 7.99 20.34
N ASP A 112 10.34 6.85 20.55
CA ASP A 112 11.80 6.75 20.60
C ASP A 112 12.41 6.47 19.21
N PRO A 113 13.69 6.83 18.99
CA PRO A 113 14.43 6.40 17.80
C PRO A 113 14.58 4.88 17.70
N GLY A 114 14.47 4.36 16.48
CA GLY A 114 14.70 2.94 16.17
C GLY A 114 16.15 2.60 15.85
N THR A 115 16.34 1.41 15.26
CA THR A 115 17.64 0.88 14.88
C THR A 115 17.60 0.25 13.48
N LEU A 116 18.55 0.66 12.64
CA LEU A 116 18.87 0.00 11.38
C LEU A 116 19.96 -1.04 11.64
N VAL A 117 19.67 -2.31 11.34
CA VAL A 117 20.60 -3.44 11.56
C VAL A 117 21.02 -4.05 10.23
N LEU A 118 22.33 -4.22 10.06
CA LEU A 118 22.91 -4.96 8.94
C LEU A 118 23.44 -6.28 9.47
N LEU A 119 22.93 -7.39 8.93
CA LEU A 119 23.36 -8.74 9.26
C LEU A 119 24.05 -9.39 8.06
N HIS A 120 25.08 -10.18 8.29
CA HIS A 120 25.62 -11.06 7.25
C HIS A 120 24.53 -12.01 6.76
N ALA A 121 24.25 -12.00 5.46
CA ALA A 121 23.15 -12.79 4.91
C ALA A 121 23.35 -14.32 5.04
N HIS A 122 24.59 -14.78 5.21
CA HIS A 122 24.87 -16.22 5.30
C HIS A 122 24.47 -16.84 6.65
N ASP A 123 24.74 -16.16 7.76
CA ASP A 123 24.64 -16.69 9.13
C ASP A 123 23.92 -15.78 10.12
N GLY A 124 23.50 -14.58 9.70
CA GLY A 124 22.81 -13.62 10.56
C GLY A 124 23.72 -12.92 11.56
N SER A 125 25.04 -13.03 11.45
CA SER A 125 25.96 -12.33 12.36
C SER A 125 25.92 -10.82 12.12
N LEU A 126 25.97 -10.04 13.20
CA LEU A 126 25.90 -8.58 13.13
C LEU A 126 27.10 -8.01 12.36
N LEU A 127 26.82 -7.25 11.29
CA LEU A 127 27.81 -6.44 10.60
C LEU A 127 27.95 -5.08 11.26
N ARG A 128 26.84 -4.33 11.30
CA ARG A 128 26.75 -2.96 11.82
C ARG A 128 25.33 -2.68 12.29
N LYS A 129 25.19 -1.66 13.13
CA LYS A 129 23.91 -1.04 13.43
C LYS A 129 24.05 0.48 13.51
N TYR A 130 22.98 1.17 13.18
CA TYR A 130 22.90 2.62 13.21
C TYR A 130 21.60 3.03 13.91
N PRO A 131 21.58 4.14 14.66
CA PRO A 131 20.31 4.74 15.06
C PRO A 131 19.56 5.24 13.82
N THR A 132 18.23 5.17 13.85
CA THR A 132 17.36 5.79 12.85
C THR A 132 16.64 6.99 13.46
N GLY A 133 15.69 7.59 12.72
CA GLY A 133 14.64 8.39 13.29
C GLY A 133 13.66 7.57 14.14
N VAL A 134 12.56 8.21 14.51
CA VAL A 134 11.52 7.62 15.37
C VAL A 134 10.63 6.69 14.56
N LEU A 135 10.40 5.48 15.07
CA LEU A 135 9.55 4.46 14.45
C LEU A 135 9.90 4.21 12.96
N PRO A 136 11.05 3.56 12.67
CA PRO A 136 11.44 3.26 11.29
C PRO A 136 10.55 2.16 10.70
N ASP A 137 9.59 2.53 9.87
CA ASP A 137 8.62 1.59 9.32
C ASP A 137 9.22 0.80 8.15
N MET A 138 9.56 1.47 7.06
CA MET A 138 10.13 0.81 5.88
C MET A 138 11.64 0.98 5.77
N VAL A 139 12.36 -0.03 5.23
CA VAL A 139 13.73 0.11 4.74
C VAL A 139 13.87 -0.28 3.27
N GLY A 140 14.50 0.60 2.48
CA GLY A 140 14.81 0.39 1.08
C GLY A 140 16.31 0.41 0.80
N VAL A 141 16.74 -0.32 -0.23
CA VAL A 141 18.11 -0.24 -0.78
C VAL A 141 18.04 0.14 -2.24
N SER A 142 18.81 1.17 -2.64
CA SER A 142 18.89 1.61 -4.04
C SER A 142 19.47 0.52 -4.95
N GLU A 143 19.10 0.48 -6.23
CA GLU A 143 19.50 -0.56 -7.21
C GLU A 143 21.03 -0.70 -7.34
N ASN A 144 21.80 0.37 -7.10
CA ASN A 144 23.27 0.31 -7.13
C ASN A 144 23.90 -0.14 -5.79
N GLY A 145 23.08 -0.40 -4.76
CA GLY A 145 23.50 -0.78 -3.41
C GLY A 145 24.18 0.31 -2.57
N ARG A 146 24.29 1.55 -3.08
CA ARG A 146 24.97 2.64 -2.37
C ARG A 146 24.14 3.18 -1.22
N TRP A 147 22.84 3.34 -1.42
CA TRP A 147 21.96 3.99 -0.45
C TRP A 147 21.07 2.97 0.24
N ILE A 148 21.05 3.05 1.57
CA ILE A 148 20.03 2.41 2.40
C ILE A 148 19.24 3.54 3.03
N VAL A 149 17.92 3.50 2.94
CA VAL A 149 17.04 4.56 3.46
C VAL A 149 15.94 3.93 4.31
N THR A 150 15.75 4.44 5.52
CA THR A 150 14.54 4.16 6.32
C THR A 150 13.56 5.32 6.22
N ALA A 151 12.27 4.99 6.11
CA ALA A 151 11.19 5.92 6.41
C ALA A 151 10.93 5.85 7.91
N ASP A 152 11.02 7.00 8.60
CA ASP A 152 10.90 7.08 10.05
C ASP A 152 9.65 7.93 10.37
N GLU A 153 8.53 7.28 10.71
CA GLU A 153 7.20 7.88 10.84
C GLU A 153 7.21 9.10 11.77
N GLY A 154 7.73 8.94 12.98
CA GLY A 154 7.60 9.98 14.01
C GLY A 154 6.22 10.03 14.67
N GLN A 155 5.47 8.93 14.66
CA GLN A 155 4.15 8.81 15.29
C GLN A 155 4.13 9.33 16.75
N PRO A 156 3.09 10.10 17.15
CA PRO A 156 2.96 10.63 18.51
C PRO A 156 2.59 9.56 19.54
N SER A 157 2.75 9.90 20.83
CA SER A 157 2.21 9.10 21.93
C SER A 157 0.68 9.09 21.94
N GLU A 158 0.06 8.04 22.48
CA GLU A 158 -1.42 7.92 22.55
C GLU A 158 -2.12 9.11 23.23
N ASP A 159 -1.43 9.80 24.14
CA ASP A 159 -1.95 11.00 24.84
C ASP A 159 -1.54 12.32 24.17
N TYR A 160 -0.85 12.24 23.02
CA TYR A 160 -0.31 13.35 22.23
C TYR A 160 0.59 14.31 23.03
N GLN A 161 1.13 13.88 24.18
CA GLN A 161 2.06 14.71 24.96
C GLN A 161 3.46 14.72 24.37
N ILE A 162 3.81 13.70 23.59
CA ILE A 162 5.06 13.61 22.83
C ILE A 162 4.67 13.40 21.38
N ASP A 163 5.01 14.37 20.54
CA ASP A 163 4.74 14.37 19.10
C ASP A 163 6.09 14.60 18.38
N PRO A 164 6.82 13.51 18.07
CA PRO A 164 8.10 13.54 17.39
C PRO A 164 8.02 14.18 15.99
N VAL A 165 9.17 14.29 15.34
CA VAL A 165 9.25 14.82 13.97
C VAL A 165 9.58 13.65 13.05
N GLY A 166 8.79 13.45 12.00
CA GLY A 166 9.07 12.45 10.98
C GLY A 166 10.35 12.76 10.20
N SER A 167 10.99 11.72 9.69
CA SER A 167 12.30 11.83 9.06
C SER A 167 12.61 10.67 8.12
N VAL A 168 13.76 10.74 7.46
CA VAL A 168 14.37 9.57 6.83
C VAL A 168 15.79 9.40 7.33
N THR A 169 16.24 8.16 7.50
CA THR A 169 17.65 7.87 7.80
C THR A 169 18.34 7.32 6.56
N ILE A 170 19.31 8.07 6.04
CA ILE A 170 20.08 7.74 4.83
C ILE A 170 21.46 7.23 5.23
N LEU A 171 21.79 6.02 4.82
CA LEU A 171 23.11 5.40 4.99
C LEU A 171 23.81 5.27 3.62
N ASP A 172 24.97 5.92 3.49
CA ASP A 172 25.90 5.71 2.38
C ASP A 172 26.79 4.49 2.68
N THR A 173 26.64 3.43 1.90
CA THR A 173 27.38 2.17 2.09
C THR A 173 28.84 2.26 1.66
N THR A 174 29.22 3.29 0.88
CA THR A 174 30.62 3.52 0.48
C THR A 174 31.47 4.08 1.61
N THR A 175 30.88 4.95 2.43
CA THR A 175 31.52 5.58 3.59
C THR A 175 31.13 4.92 4.91
N MET A 176 30.04 4.14 4.91
CA MET A 176 29.41 3.55 6.09
C MET A 176 28.99 4.63 7.11
N THR A 177 28.44 5.73 6.61
CA THR A 177 27.94 6.85 7.42
C THR A 177 26.44 7.01 7.23
N ALA A 178 25.71 7.06 8.35
CA ALA A 178 24.29 7.35 8.37
C ALA A 178 24.01 8.80 8.79
N GLN A 179 22.98 9.39 8.21
CA GLN A 179 22.43 10.69 8.58
C GLN A 179 20.90 10.60 8.65
N THR A 180 20.31 11.15 9.70
CA THR A 180 18.85 11.32 9.79
C THR A 180 18.49 12.73 9.32
N VAL A 181 17.63 12.82 8.31
CA VAL A 181 17.16 14.07 7.71
C VAL A 181 15.71 14.25 8.10
N ASP A 182 15.47 15.18 9.03
CA ASP A 182 14.14 15.45 9.55
C ASP A 182 13.38 16.49 8.72
N PHE A 183 12.05 16.53 8.85
CA PHE A 183 11.23 17.53 8.16
C PHE A 183 11.35 18.95 8.73
N ARG A 184 12.04 19.20 9.86
CA ARG A 184 12.31 20.59 10.28
C ARG A 184 13.29 21.29 9.34
N THR A 185 14.08 20.51 8.58
CA THR A 185 14.99 21.03 7.56
C THR A 185 14.29 21.42 6.27
N ILE A 186 13.01 21.06 6.08
CA ILE A 186 12.28 21.42 4.87
C ILE A 186 12.02 22.92 4.81
N VAL A 187 12.18 23.50 3.62
CA VAL A 187 11.80 24.89 3.39
C VAL A 187 10.30 24.94 3.05
N PRO A 188 9.49 25.81 3.67
CA PRO A 188 8.04 25.80 3.45
C PRO A 188 7.60 25.95 2.00
N GLU A 189 8.40 26.62 1.16
CA GLU A 189 8.09 26.87 -0.25
C GLU A 189 8.10 25.61 -1.13
N VAL A 190 8.69 24.51 -0.65
CA VAL A 190 8.70 23.24 -1.38
C VAL A 190 7.61 22.27 -0.92
N VAL A 191 6.79 22.67 0.06
CA VAL A 191 5.59 21.94 0.49
C VAL A 191 4.38 22.50 -0.23
N ASP A 192 3.68 21.67 -0.99
CA ASP A 192 2.45 22.08 -1.67
C ASP A 192 1.37 22.45 -0.64
N ALA A 193 0.64 23.54 -0.89
CA ALA A 193 -0.36 24.07 0.04
C ALA A 193 -1.58 23.16 0.21
N GLN A 194 -1.74 22.15 -0.65
CA GLN A 194 -2.82 21.16 -0.62
C GLN A 194 -2.44 19.88 0.13
N VAL A 195 -1.24 19.80 0.72
CA VAL A 195 -0.87 18.67 1.57
C VAL A 195 -1.76 18.71 2.81
N VAL A 196 -2.41 17.58 3.12
CA VAL A 196 -3.27 17.47 4.29
C VAL A 196 -2.43 17.52 5.55
N VAL A 197 -2.79 18.41 6.47
CA VAL A 197 -2.22 18.47 7.82
C VAL A 197 -3.33 18.18 8.82
N SER A 198 -3.27 17.04 9.48
CA SER A 198 -4.39 16.51 10.24
C SER A 198 -4.00 16.11 11.66
N ALA A 199 -3.39 17.04 12.39
CA ALA A 199 -2.97 16.89 13.78
C ALA A 199 -3.66 17.92 14.70
N PRO A 200 -3.51 17.81 16.04
CA PRO A 200 -3.98 18.82 16.97
C PRO A 200 -3.54 20.26 16.62
N ALA A 201 -4.36 21.22 17.02
CA ALA A 201 -4.09 22.63 16.75
C ALA A 201 -2.71 23.06 17.29
N GLY A 202 -1.87 23.62 16.41
CA GLY A 202 -0.52 24.08 16.75
C GLY A 202 0.60 23.11 16.36
N THR A 203 0.27 21.91 15.88
CA THR A 203 1.26 20.97 15.31
C THR A 203 1.87 21.55 14.03
N THR A 204 3.18 21.37 13.86
CA THR A 204 3.89 21.78 12.64
C THR A 204 3.81 20.68 11.57
N PHE A 205 3.93 21.04 10.29
CA PHE A 205 4.04 20.02 9.23
C PHE A 205 5.16 19.01 9.51
N ALA A 206 6.27 19.43 10.12
CA ALA A 206 7.37 18.52 10.42
C ALA A 206 7.00 17.42 11.43
N GLN A 207 6.06 17.69 12.33
CA GLN A 207 5.54 16.70 13.28
C GLN A 207 4.43 15.85 12.67
N ASP A 208 3.56 16.49 11.87
CA ASP A 208 2.44 15.82 11.20
C ASP A 208 2.86 15.03 9.95
N ALA A 209 4.09 15.14 9.47
CA ALA A 209 4.60 14.36 8.35
C ALA A 209 5.08 13.00 8.85
N GLU A 210 4.43 11.92 8.40
CA GLU A 210 4.76 10.53 8.75
C GLU A 210 5.22 9.75 7.51
N PRO A 211 6.54 9.56 7.32
CA PRO A 211 7.10 8.68 6.30
C PRO A 211 6.75 7.21 6.50
N GLU A 212 6.12 6.60 5.50
CA GLU A 212 5.77 5.18 5.51
C GLU A 212 6.71 4.36 4.63
N TYR A 213 6.80 4.71 3.33
CA TYR A 213 7.45 3.85 2.34
C TYR A 213 8.48 4.57 1.48
N VAL A 214 9.51 3.86 1.01
CA VAL A 214 10.60 4.43 0.19
C VAL A 214 10.77 3.72 -1.15
N THR A 215 10.96 4.49 -2.22
CA THR A 215 11.44 3.98 -3.50
C THR A 215 12.47 4.93 -4.12
N PHE A 216 13.23 4.49 -5.14
CA PHE A 216 14.40 5.22 -5.64
C PHE A 216 14.22 5.64 -7.10
N SER A 217 14.79 6.80 -7.47
CA SER A 217 14.94 7.17 -8.86
C SER A 217 15.88 6.21 -9.59
N SER A 218 15.70 6.07 -10.90
CA SER A 218 16.48 5.11 -11.71
C SER A 218 17.99 5.43 -11.75
N ASP A 219 18.35 6.69 -11.56
CA ASP A 219 19.72 7.17 -11.48
C ASP A 219 20.32 7.08 -10.07
N ASN A 220 19.56 6.61 -9.08
CA ASN A 220 19.93 6.45 -7.67
C ASN A 220 20.39 7.77 -7.00
N GLN A 221 19.96 8.92 -7.52
CA GLN A 221 20.25 10.24 -6.92
C GLN A 221 19.18 10.66 -5.92
N PHE A 222 17.95 10.19 -6.11
CA PHE A 222 16.81 10.60 -5.30
C PHE A 222 16.08 9.40 -4.71
N ALA A 223 15.44 9.64 -3.58
CA ALA A 223 14.38 8.77 -3.08
C ALA A 223 13.06 9.52 -3.08
N TYR A 224 11.98 8.77 -3.30
CA TYR A 224 10.60 9.19 -3.11
C TYR A 224 10.05 8.51 -1.87
N ILE A 225 9.30 9.26 -1.07
CA ILE A 225 8.80 8.85 0.25
C ILE A 225 7.30 9.05 0.27
N SER A 226 6.51 8.06 0.66
CA SER A 226 5.08 8.25 0.92
C SER A 226 4.86 8.92 2.27
N LEU A 227 3.84 9.78 2.32
CA LEU A 227 3.31 10.41 3.52
C LEU A 227 1.79 10.16 3.52
N GLN A 228 1.38 8.97 3.97
CA GLN A 228 0.04 8.43 3.75
C GLN A 228 -1.04 9.34 4.34
N GLU A 229 -0.93 9.66 5.63
CA GLU A 229 -1.84 10.49 6.43
C GLU A 229 -1.93 11.91 5.87
N ASN A 230 -0.89 12.35 5.16
CA ASN A 230 -0.77 13.67 4.56
C ASN A 230 -1.22 13.72 3.10
N ASN A 231 -1.74 12.62 2.56
CA ASN A 231 -2.11 12.48 1.14
C ASN A 231 -0.98 12.91 0.18
N ALA A 232 0.30 12.64 0.51
CA ALA A 232 1.43 13.28 -0.16
C ALA A 232 2.59 12.34 -0.49
N ILE A 233 3.47 12.81 -1.38
CA ILE A 233 4.78 12.22 -1.66
C ILE A 233 5.85 13.28 -1.43
N ALA A 234 6.96 12.88 -0.82
CA ALA A 234 8.18 13.69 -0.71
C ALA A 234 9.28 13.19 -1.64
N LYS A 235 10.19 14.07 -2.04
CA LYS A 235 11.44 13.72 -2.75
C LYS A 235 12.64 14.29 -2.03
N ILE A 236 13.67 13.47 -1.85
CA ILE A 236 14.92 13.84 -1.20
C ILE A 236 16.12 13.57 -2.11
N ASP A 237 17.11 14.47 -2.08
CA ASP A 237 18.44 14.26 -2.66
C ASP A 237 19.30 13.45 -1.68
N LEU A 238 19.71 12.24 -2.09
CA LEU A 238 20.40 11.29 -1.23
C LEU A 238 21.83 11.71 -0.88
N GLU A 239 22.51 12.39 -1.81
CA GLU A 239 23.89 12.86 -1.61
C GLU A 239 23.91 14.06 -0.67
N ARG A 240 22.98 15.00 -0.87
CA ARG A 240 22.91 16.24 -0.10
C ARG A 240 22.20 16.08 1.24
N GLY A 241 21.32 15.08 1.37
CA GLY A 241 20.44 14.93 2.52
C GLY A 241 19.47 16.11 2.64
N SER A 242 18.84 16.51 1.53
CA SER A 242 17.96 17.69 1.49
C SER A 242 16.65 17.42 0.76
N TRP A 243 15.54 17.78 1.38
CA TRP A 243 14.20 17.75 0.79
C TRP A 243 14.11 18.67 -0.43
N LEU A 244 13.62 18.13 -1.55
CA LEU A 244 13.42 18.87 -2.79
C LEU A 244 11.99 19.36 -2.93
N TRP A 245 11.02 18.54 -2.55
CA TRP A 245 9.61 18.89 -2.51
C TRP A 245 8.79 17.89 -1.70
N VAL A 246 7.63 18.34 -1.22
CA VAL A 246 6.50 17.54 -0.76
C VAL A 246 5.29 17.98 -1.56
N LYS A 247 4.62 17.04 -2.23
CA LYS A 247 3.50 17.34 -3.13
C LYS A 247 2.27 16.57 -2.71
N SER A 248 1.16 17.29 -2.67
CA SER A 248 -0.16 16.70 -2.48
C SER A 248 -0.49 15.80 -3.67
N MET A 249 -1.10 14.67 -3.37
CA MET A 249 -1.76 13.82 -4.35
C MET A 249 -3.08 14.46 -4.83
N GLY A 250 -3.51 15.58 -4.25
CA GLY A 250 -4.81 16.20 -4.52
C GLY A 250 -5.96 15.29 -4.10
N SER A 251 -7.10 15.39 -4.79
CA SER A 251 -8.27 14.54 -4.52
C SER A 251 -8.85 13.92 -5.79
N ILE A 252 -9.70 12.90 -5.62
CA ILE A 252 -10.45 12.20 -6.65
C ILE A 252 -11.93 12.48 -6.46
N ASP A 253 -12.55 13.14 -7.44
CA ASP A 253 -13.98 13.46 -7.40
C ASP A 253 -14.83 12.21 -7.68
N HIS A 254 -15.46 11.64 -6.65
CA HIS A 254 -16.31 10.45 -6.74
C HIS A 254 -17.68 10.75 -7.37
N SER A 255 -18.03 12.01 -7.66
CA SER A 255 -19.26 12.35 -8.40
C SER A 255 -19.17 11.99 -9.88
N LYS A 256 -17.97 11.64 -10.36
CA LYS A 256 -17.73 11.21 -11.73
C LYS A 256 -17.95 9.71 -11.84
N PRO A 257 -18.70 9.20 -12.86
CA PRO A 257 -18.91 7.77 -13.05
C PRO A 257 -17.65 6.91 -13.08
N ARG A 258 -16.54 7.43 -13.64
CA ARG A 258 -15.25 6.73 -13.65
C ARG A 258 -14.63 6.53 -12.26
N ASN A 259 -15.02 7.35 -11.30
CA ASN A 259 -14.53 7.35 -9.93
C ASN A 259 -15.64 6.94 -8.94
N ALA A 260 -16.74 6.34 -9.41
CA ALA A 260 -17.82 5.91 -8.54
C ALA A 260 -17.31 4.96 -7.43
N ILE A 261 -17.95 4.98 -6.26
CA ILE A 261 -17.58 4.11 -5.14
C ILE A 261 -18.80 3.42 -4.58
N ASP A 262 -18.59 2.29 -3.93
CA ASP A 262 -19.57 1.71 -3.02
C ASP A 262 -19.40 2.29 -1.61
N ALA A 263 -20.30 3.18 -1.19
CA ALA A 263 -20.09 4.03 -0.01
C ALA A 263 -20.80 3.54 1.27
N SER A 264 -21.54 2.43 1.22
CA SER A 264 -22.34 1.93 2.34
C SER A 264 -22.25 0.42 2.48
N ASP A 265 -22.04 -0.04 3.70
CA ASP A 265 -22.14 -1.46 4.10
C ASP A 265 -23.55 -1.85 4.57
N ARG A 266 -24.57 -0.99 4.36
CA ARG A 266 -25.95 -1.18 4.88
C ARG A 266 -27.04 -1.03 3.84
N ASP A 267 -26.70 -0.93 2.59
CA ASP A 267 -27.65 -0.58 1.54
C ASP A 267 -28.24 -1.80 0.80
N GLY A 268 -27.84 -3.01 1.19
CA GLY A 268 -28.34 -4.28 0.66
C GLY A 268 -27.44 -4.94 -0.38
N GLY A 269 -26.24 -4.41 -0.60
CA GLY A 269 -25.15 -5.06 -1.34
C GLY A 269 -24.51 -4.12 -2.35
N ILE A 270 -23.56 -4.68 -3.12
CA ILE A 270 -22.60 -3.92 -3.93
C ILE A 270 -23.24 -2.84 -4.81
N LYS A 271 -22.96 -1.56 -4.50
CA LYS A 271 -23.54 -0.39 -5.20
C LYS A 271 -22.51 0.71 -5.48
N ILE A 272 -21.65 0.41 -6.44
CA ILE A 272 -20.69 1.37 -7.01
C ILE A 272 -21.43 2.47 -7.79
N ASN A 273 -21.62 3.63 -7.16
CA ASN A 273 -22.34 4.78 -7.74
C ASN A 273 -21.55 6.07 -7.60
N PRO A 274 -21.80 7.08 -8.45
CA PRO A 274 -21.25 8.40 -8.22
C PRO A 274 -21.76 9.00 -6.91
N GLN A 275 -20.85 9.58 -6.11
CA GLN A 275 -21.15 10.17 -4.80
C GLN A 275 -20.62 11.60 -4.69
N PRO A 276 -21.29 12.52 -3.98
CA PRO A 276 -20.80 13.89 -3.76
C PRO A 276 -19.69 13.93 -2.69
N VAL A 277 -18.62 13.17 -2.93
CA VAL A 277 -17.48 12.98 -2.02
C VAL A 277 -16.19 13.07 -2.84
N PHE A 278 -15.13 13.57 -2.22
CA PHE A 278 -13.78 13.53 -2.76
C PHE A 278 -12.96 12.48 -2.01
N GLY A 279 -12.34 11.53 -2.71
CA GLY A 279 -11.38 10.60 -2.11
C GLY A 279 -10.00 11.21 -2.05
N LEU A 280 -9.30 11.05 -0.94
CA LEU A 280 -7.90 11.43 -0.80
C LEU A 280 -7.03 10.24 -1.18
N PRO A 281 -6.26 10.28 -2.29
CA PRO A 281 -5.22 9.29 -2.51
C PRO A 281 -4.16 9.42 -1.42
N MET A 282 -4.08 8.39 -0.59
CA MET A 282 -3.23 8.31 0.58
C MET A 282 -2.36 7.07 0.37
N PRO A 283 -1.14 7.27 -0.18
CA PRO A 283 -0.32 6.18 -0.62
C PRO A 283 0.37 5.52 0.57
N ASP A 284 0.11 4.23 0.80
CA ASP A 284 0.95 3.41 1.68
C ASP A 284 2.21 3.01 0.88
N ALA A 285 2.20 1.85 0.22
CA ALA A 285 3.32 1.42 -0.58
C ALA A 285 3.46 2.21 -1.89
N ILE A 286 4.72 2.43 -2.28
CA ILE A 286 5.09 3.05 -3.56
C ILE A 286 6.19 2.28 -4.27
N SER A 287 6.13 2.25 -5.61
CA SER A 287 7.09 1.52 -6.43
C SER A 287 7.48 2.31 -7.67
N SER A 288 8.77 2.63 -7.80
CA SER A 288 9.32 3.30 -8.99
C SER A 288 9.52 2.34 -10.15
N PHE A 289 9.28 2.80 -11.36
CA PHE A 289 9.52 2.05 -12.59
C PHE A 289 9.84 2.97 -13.76
N GLN A 290 10.37 2.38 -14.85
CA GLN A 290 10.71 3.12 -16.06
C GLN A 290 9.90 2.68 -17.26
N VAL A 291 9.45 3.66 -18.05
CA VAL A 291 8.85 3.43 -19.37
C VAL A 291 9.36 4.47 -20.35
N GLY A 292 9.90 4.00 -21.49
CA GLY A 292 10.37 4.91 -22.55
C GLY A 292 11.48 5.87 -22.11
N GLY A 293 12.24 5.52 -21.07
CA GLY A 293 13.30 6.35 -20.48
C GLY A 293 12.81 7.43 -19.49
N GLY A 294 11.51 7.45 -19.16
CA GLY A 294 10.97 8.28 -18.08
C GLY A 294 10.81 7.48 -16.79
N ASP A 295 11.01 8.15 -15.65
CA ASP A 295 10.77 7.62 -14.31
C ASP A 295 9.33 7.91 -13.86
N TYR A 296 8.68 6.89 -13.32
CA TYR A 296 7.31 6.94 -12.82
C TYR A 296 7.22 6.24 -11.47
N ILE A 297 6.19 6.58 -10.70
CA ILE A 297 5.92 6.00 -9.38
C ILE A 297 4.50 5.47 -9.38
N ALA A 298 4.32 4.18 -9.09
CA ALA A 298 3.02 3.60 -8.80
C ALA A 298 2.72 3.72 -7.30
N THR A 299 1.49 4.05 -6.94
CA THR A 299 1.06 4.17 -5.54
C THR A 299 -0.17 3.31 -5.25
N ALA A 300 -0.20 2.71 -4.06
CA ALA A 300 -1.34 1.98 -3.52
C ALA A 300 -2.10 2.90 -2.55
N ASN A 301 -3.29 3.36 -2.95
CA ASN A 301 -4.00 4.41 -2.23
C ASN A 301 -5.00 3.84 -1.20
N GLU A 302 -4.48 3.30 -0.09
CA GLU A 302 -5.22 2.61 0.96
C GLU A 302 -6.14 3.55 1.75
N GLY A 303 -5.56 4.51 2.49
CA GLY A 303 -6.34 5.52 3.23
C GLY A 303 -6.29 5.40 4.73
N ASP A 304 -5.11 5.28 5.33
CA ASP A 304 -5.06 5.21 6.80
C ASP A 304 -5.47 6.53 7.48
N ALA A 305 -5.98 6.41 8.70
CA ALA A 305 -6.51 7.52 9.47
C ALA A 305 -5.72 7.67 10.77
N ARG A 306 -5.48 8.92 11.19
CA ARG A 306 -4.84 9.20 12.48
C ARG A 306 -5.82 8.90 13.61
N GLU A 307 -5.66 7.75 14.28
CA GLU A 307 -6.50 7.29 15.40
C GLU A 307 -5.69 6.99 16.68
N TYR A 308 -4.73 7.86 17.06
CA TYR A 308 -3.86 7.63 18.23
C TYR A 308 -4.47 8.11 19.55
N GLY A 309 -5.45 7.35 20.07
CA GLY A 309 -5.97 7.52 21.42
C GLY A 309 -6.68 8.85 21.68
N ALA A 310 -5.95 9.86 22.17
CA ALA A 310 -6.45 11.19 22.50
C ALA A 310 -6.87 12.03 21.30
N PHE A 311 -6.48 11.63 20.09
CA PHE A 311 -6.85 12.29 18.84
C PHE A 311 -7.34 11.27 17.81
N GLY A 312 -8.32 11.70 17.02
CA GLY A 312 -8.89 10.93 15.93
C GLY A 312 -9.36 11.86 14.83
N ASN A 313 -8.85 11.70 13.61
CA ASN A 313 -9.21 12.56 12.48
C ASN A 313 -10.39 12.04 11.65
N SER A 314 -11.08 11.00 12.11
CA SER A 314 -12.19 10.36 11.38
C SER A 314 -13.56 10.70 11.97
N SER A 315 -14.57 10.86 11.11
CA SER A 315 -15.98 10.93 11.51
C SER A 315 -16.89 10.30 10.46
N ARG A 316 -18.07 9.86 10.88
CA ARG A 316 -19.09 9.36 9.93
C ARG A 316 -19.92 10.52 9.40
N VAL A 317 -20.31 10.50 8.13
CA VAL A 317 -21.15 11.58 7.53
C VAL A 317 -22.44 11.83 8.32
N GLN A 318 -23.06 10.79 8.90
CA GLN A 318 -24.26 10.97 9.74
C GLN A 318 -24.05 11.88 10.96
N LYS A 319 -22.81 12.03 11.44
CA LYS A 319 -22.47 12.79 12.65
C LYS A 319 -22.12 14.25 12.39
N VAL A 320 -21.72 14.61 11.16
CA VAL A 320 -21.32 15.99 10.83
C VAL A 320 -22.53 16.84 10.44
N HIS A 321 -22.42 18.16 10.60
CA HIS A 321 -23.37 19.11 10.03
C HIS A 321 -22.98 19.33 8.57
N LEU A 322 -23.93 19.15 7.64
CA LEU A 322 -23.67 19.38 6.21
C LEU A 322 -24.23 20.74 5.83
N ASP A 323 -23.46 21.51 5.07
CA ASP A 323 -23.92 22.79 4.53
C ASP A 323 -25.19 22.57 3.68
N PRO A 324 -26.29 23.30 3.93
CA PRO A 324 -27.56 23.11 3.23
C PRO A 324 -27.55 23.60 1.77
N VAL A 325 -26.56 24.40 1.35
CA VAL A 325 -26.39 24.87 -0.02
C VAL A 325 -25.62 23.83 -0.85
N GLN A 326 -24.54 23.26 -0.31
CA GLN A 326 -23.75 22.20 -0.94
C GLN A 326 -24.48 20.86 -0.92
N PHE A 327 -25.20 20.56 0.17
CA PHE A 327 -25.90 19.30 0.39
C PHE A 327 -27.40 19.52 0.66
N PRO A 328 -28.19 20.00 -0.32
CA PRO A 328 -29.62 20.27 -0.13
C PRO A 328 -30.43 19.01 0.23
N ASP A 329 -29.91 17.83 -0.13
CA ASP A 329 -30.51 16.52 0.15
C ASP A 329 -29.88 15.82 1.38
N ALA A 330 -29.30 16.59 2.31
CA ALA A 330 -28.60 16.08 3.50
C ALA A 330 -29.33 14.95 4.27
N PRO A 331 -30.67 14.97 4.48
CA PRO A 331 -31.35 13.86 5.16
C PRO A 331 -31.19 12.50 4.46
N ASP A 332 -31.17 12.47 3.12
CA ASP A 332 -30.96 11.23 2.36
C ASP A 332 -29.49 10.83 2.37
N LEU A 333 -28.57 11.78 2.13
CA LEU A 333 -27.13 11.53 2.16
C LEU A 333 -26.68 10.97 3.52
N LYS A 334 -27.26 11.46 4.62
CA LYS A 334 -26.94 11.02 5.98
C LYS A 334 -27.59 9.69 6.39
N SER A 335 -28.41 9.08 5.53
CA SER A 335 -28.97 7.75 5.76
C SER A 335 -27.88 6.68 5.79
N GLU A 336 -28.05 5.65 6.63
CA GLU A 336 -27.11 4.51 6.67
C GLU A 336 -27.09 3.74 5.34
N HIS A 337 -28.15 3.81 4.54
CA HIS A 337 -28.22 3.21 3.20
C HIS A 337 -27.52 4.04 2.11
N ASN A 338 -27.00 5.23 2.46
CA ASN A 338 -26.25 6.12 1.57
C ASN A 338 -24.91 6.47 2.24
N LEU A 339 -24.50 7.75 2.30
CA LEU A 339 -23.20 8.16 2.85
C LEU A 339 -23.15 8.13 4.37
N GLY A 340 -24.27 7.98 5.10
CA GLY A 340 -24.33 8.20 6.55
C GLY A 340 -23.29 7.43 7.34
N ARG A 341 -22.88 6.25 6.86
CA ARG A 341 -21.85 5.43 7.49
C ARG A 341 -20.44 5.72 6.97
N LEU A 342 -20.27 6.27 5.78
CA LEU A 342 -18.96 6.57 5.21
C LEU A 342 -18.10 7.37 6.20
N LYS A 343 -16.88 6.89 6.46
CA LYS A 343 -15.86 7.62 7.22
C LYS A 343 -15.22 8.70 6.35
N ILE A 344 -15.10 9.89 6.93
CA ILE A 344 -14.53 11.08 6.31
C ILE A 344 -13.52 11.75 7.25
N LEU A 345 -12.60 12.52 6.68
CA LEU A 345 -11.70 13.39 7.41
C LEU A 345 -12.51 14.48 8.13
N ASN A 346 -12.34 14.62 9.44
CA ASN A 346 -13.10 15.55 10.29
C ASN A 346 -12.36 16.87 10.58
N THR A 347 -11.09 16.97 10.14
CA THR A 347 -10.23 18.14 10.29
C THR A 347 -10.29 19.07 9.07
N HIS A 348 -11.00 18.66 8.02
CA HIS A 348 -11.15 19.36 6.75
C HIS A 348 -12.60 19.32 6.30
N GLY A 349 -12.95 20.19 5.34
CA GLY A 349 -14.27 20.18 4.70
C GLY A 349 -15.17 21.35 5.07
N ASP A 350 -14.82 22.14 6.09
CA ASP A 350 -15.40 23.47 6.39
C ASP A 350 -14.55 24.53 5.69
N ILE A 351 -15.00 25.02 4.53
CA ILE A 351 -14.23 25.89 3.64
C ILE A 351 -14.42 27.36 4.01
N ASP A 352 -15.57 27.74 4.56
CA ASP A 352 -15.88 29.13 4.93
C ASP A 352 -15.81 29.44 6.43
N GLY A 353 -15.61 28.41 7.27
CA GLY A 353 -15.32 28.50 8.69
C GLY A 353 -16.56 28.70 9.57
N ASP A 354 -17.75 28.35 9.09
CA ASP A 354 -19.00 28.53 9.82
C ASP A 354 -19.37 27.33 10.73
N GLY A 355 -18.60 26.24 10.64
CA GLY A 355 -18.72 25.05 11.47
C GLY A 355 -19.61 23.94 10.90
N ASP A 356 -20.13 24.10 9.68
CA ASP A 356 -20.67 22.99 8.91
C ASP A 356 -19.70 22.52 7.81
N CYS A 357 -20.05 21.42 7.15
CA CYS A 357 -19.20 20.74 6.19
C CYS A 357 -19.69 21.03 4.77
N ASP A 358 -18.88 21.78 4.02
CA ASP A 358 -19.04 22.09 2.60
C ASP A 358 -18.58 20.95 1.69
N VAL A 359 -17.55 20.21 2.11
CA VAL A 359 -16.88 19.19 1.30
C VAL A 359 -16.58 17.94 2.11
N LEU A 360 -17.02 16.79 1.60
CA LEU A 360 -16.74 15.48 2.19
C LEU A 360 -15.45 14.90 1.61
N TYR A 361 -14.48 14.59 2.47
CA TYR A 361 -13.24 13.90 2.09
C TYR A 361 -13.21 12.49 2.66
N SER A 362 -13.36 11.46 1.83
CA SER A 362 -13.17 10.07 2.28
C SER A 362 -11.69 9.71 2.34
N PHE A 363 -11.35 8.84 3.30
CA PHE A 363 -10.03 8.27 3.40
C PHE A 363 -9.77 7.31 2.24
N GLY A 364 -8.57 7.41 1.65
CA GLY A 364 -8.21 6.65 0.47
C GLY A 364 -8.97 7.09 -0.79
N SER A 365 -8.41 6.74 -1.94
CA SER A 365 -9.11 6.87 -3.23
C SER A 365 -9.49 5.51 -3.82
N ARG A 366 -9.20 4.41 -3.11
CA ARG A 366 -9.56 3.03 -3.50
C ARG A 366 -8.99 2.64 -4.86
N SER A 367 -7.83 3.20 -5.20
CA SER A 367 -7.28 3.21 -6.55
C SER A 367 -5.77 2.95 -6.55
N LEU A 368 -5.25 2.71 -7.74
CA LEU A 368 -3.83 2.85 -8.05
C LEU A 368 -3.63 4.16 -8.83
N SER A 369 -2.67 4.98 -8.40
CA SER A 369 -2.23 6.16 -9.14
C SER A 369 -0.85 5.93 -9.75
N ILE A 370 -0.59 6.58 -10.89
CA ILE A 370 0.76 6.72 -11.43
C ILE A 370 1.16 8.20 -11.39
N LEU A 371 2.35 8.47 -10.89
CA LEU A 371 2.99 9.78 -10.85
C LEU A 371 4.17 9.83 -11.82
N ASP A 372 4.51 11.03 -12.31
CA ASP A 372 5.81 11.28 -12.91
C ASP A 372 6.91 11.53 -11.85
N ALA A 373 8.17 11.63 -12.30
CA ALA A 373 9.34 11.88 -11.45
C ALA A 373 9.31 13.22 -10.67
N ASP A 374 8.40 14.12 -11.04
CA ASP A 374 8.15 15.39 -10.35
C ASP A 374 6.96 15.27 -9.39
N GLY A 375 6.42 14.08 -9.13
CA GLY A 375 5.33 13.86 -8.18
C GLY A 375 3.96 14.33 -8.69
N LYS A 376 3.82 14.62 -9.99
CA LYS A 376 2.51 14.95 -10.56
C LYS A 376 1.78 13.66 -10.90
N ARG A 377 0.56 13.50 -10.40
CA ARG A 377 -0.32 12.40 -10.82
C ARG A 377 -0.69 12.53 -12.29
N ILE A 378 -0.29 11.53 -13.09
CA ILE A 378 -0.56 11.46 -14.53
C ILE A 378 -1.73 10.54 -14.86
N SER A 379 -2.03 9.57 -14.00
CA SER A 379 -3.18 8.66 -14.16
C SER A 379 -3.66 8.13 -12.81
N ASP A 380 -4.92 7.67 -12.78
CA ASP A 380 -5.54 7.02 -11.64
C ASP A 380 -6.59 6.02 -12.13
N THR A 381 -6.68 4.86 -11.49
CA THR A 381 -7.61 3.80 -11.91
C THR A 381 -9.07 4.09 -11.54
N GLY A 382 -9.34 5.08 -10.67
CA GLY A 382 -10.66 5.39 -10.15
C GLY A 382 -11.36 4.14 -9.61
N SER A 383 -12.61 3.94 -10.03
CA SER A 383 -13.47 2.84 -9.60
C SER A 383 -13.09 1.46 -10.14
N LEU A 384 -12.03 1.34 -10.97
CA LEU A 384 -11.70 0.10 -11.65
C LEU A 384 -11.41 -1.06 -10.69
N ILE A 385 -10.78 -0.80 -9.54
CA ILE A 385 -10.48 -1.84 -8.54
C ILE A 385 -11.78 -2.46 -8.02
N GLU A 386 -12.72 -1.66 -7.50
CA GLU A 386 -14.01 -2.15 -7.03
C GLU A 386 -14.81 -2.84 -8.16
N GLN A 387 -14.84 -2.26 -9.37
CA GLN A 387 -15.50 -2.90 -10.51
C GLN A 387 -14.95 -4.29 -10.81
N LYS A 388 -13.62 -4.45 -10.76
CA LYS A 388 -12.96 -5.73 -11.01
C LYS A 388 -13.13 -6.69 -9.84
N LEU A 389 -13.09 -6.20 -8.61
CA LEU A 389 -13.35 -7.02 -7.44
C LEU A 389 -14.78 -7.59 -7.48
N ASN A 390 -15.78 -6.78 -7.83
CA ASN A 390 -17.16 -7.25 -8.05
C ASN A 390 -17.26 -8.27 -9.20
N GLN A 391 -16.44 -8.11 -10.25
CA GLN A 391 -16.41 -9.03 -11.38
C GLN A 391 -15.78 -10.39 -11.05
N TYR A 392 -14.66 -10.41 -10.32
CA TYR A 392 -13.83 -11.61 -10.12
C TYR A 392 -14.01 -12.27 -8.75
N ASP A 393 -14.35 -11.50 -7.72
CA ASP A 393 -14.52 -11.99 -6.36
C ASP A 393 -15.62 -11.23 -5.59
N PRO A 394 -16.87 -11.24 -6.07
CA PRO A 394 -17.98 -10.54 -5.43
C PRO A 394 -18.30 -11.06 -4.02
N GLU A 395 -17.82 -12.25 -3.66
CA GLU A 395 -17.96 -12.83 -2.32
C GLU A 395 -17.09 -12.09 -1.29
N HIS A 396 -15.95 -11.54 -1.71
CA HIS A 396 -15.03 -10.77 -0.87
C HIS A 396 -14.98 -9.29 -1.24
N PHE A 397 -15.95 -8.79 -2.00
CA PHE A 397 -16.05 -7.38 -2.32
C PHE A 397 -16.03 -6.54 -1.05
N ASN A 398 -15.07 -5.59 -0.94
CA ASN A 398 -14.83 -4.73 0.23
C ASN A 398 -14.99 -5.50 1.56
N ALA A 399 -14.49 -6.73 1.58
CA ALA A 399 -14.57 -7.61 2.73
C ALA A 399 -13.50 -7.27 3.75
N ASN A 400 -13.79 -7.43 5.03
CA ASN A 400 -12.79 -7.39 6.09
C ASN A 400 -12.00 -8.73 6.16
N ASN A 401 -10.78 -8.72 6.69
CA ASN A 401 -9.91 -9.88 6.89
C ASN A 401 -10.04 -10.50 8.30
N ASP A 402 -10.87 -9.96 9.18
CA ASP A 402 -11.08 -10.44 10.56
C ASP A 402 -12.17 -11.53 10.74
N ARG A 403 -13.03 -11.74 9.73
CA ARG A 403 -14.11 -12.74 9.76
C ARG A 403 -14.57 -13.17 8.37
N VAL A 404 -15.20 -14.34 8.27
CA VAL A 404 -15.69 -14.91 6.99
C VAL A 404 -16.89 -14.13 6.42
N SER A 405 -17.85 -13.73 7.26
CA SER A 405 -19.05 -12.99 6.84
C SER A 405 -18.81 -11.49 6.85
N SER A 406 -17.92 -11.02 5.99
CA SER A 406 -17.48 -9.62 5.97
C SER A 406 -17.66 -8.93 4.62
N ARG A 407 -18.23 -9.60 3.61
CA ARG A 407 -18.60 -8.99 2.32
C ARG A 407 -19.26 -7.64 2.56
N ASP A 408 -18.76 -6.62 1.87
CA ASP A 408 -19.25 -5.24 1.86
C ASP A 408 -18.97 -4.44 3.14
N SER A 409 -18.36 -5.04 4.17
CA SER A 409 -18.20 -4.39 5.48
C SER A 409 -17.12 -3.32 5.58
N ARG A 410 -16.38 -3.06 4.49
CA ARG A 410 -15.43 -1.94 4.35
C ARG A 410 -15.89 -0.88 3.36
N SER A 411 -17.05 -1.03 2.72
CA SER A 411 -17.61 -0.04 1.78
C SER A 411 -17.90 1.32 2.45
N ASP A 412 -18.25 1.33 3.73
CA ASP A 412 -18.38 2.57 4.53
C ASP A 412 -17.05 3.11 5.07
N ASP A 413 -15.92 2.48 4.74
CA ASP A 413 -14.58 2.86 5.19
C ASP A 413 -13.66 3.08 3.96
N ARG A 414 -12.54 2.36 3.86
CA ARG A 414 -11.53 2.47 2.80
C ARG A 414 -11.76 1.51 1.61
N GLY A 415 -12.89 0.80 1.59
CA GLY A 415 -13.30 -0.06 0.49
C GLY A 415 -12.40 -1.29 0.31
N PRO A 416 -11.67 -1.43 -0.82
CA PRO A 416 -10.82 -2.58 -1.09
C PRO A 416 -9.42 -2.50 -0.48
N GLU A 417 -9.03 -1.35 0.08
CA GLU A 417 -7.73 -1.11 0.77
C GLU A 417 -6.51 -1.59 -0.05
N PRO A 418 -6.17 -0.89 -1.14
CA PRO A 418 -4.95 -1.17 -1.88
C PRO A 418 -3.74 -0.72 -1.06
N GLU A 419 -2.98 -1.69 -0.54
CA GLU A 419 -1.94 -1.49 0.49
C GLU A 419 -0.54 -1.62 -0.12
N GLY A 420 -0.17 -2.84 -0.52
CA GLY A 420 1.11 -3.08 -1.17
C GLY A 420 1.10 -2.84 -2.68
N VAL A 421 2.18 -2.28 -3.24
CA VAL A 421 2.45 -2.25 -4.68
C VAL A 421 3.90 -2.55 -5.01
N VAL A 422 4.13 -3.38 -6.02
CA VAL A 422 5.45 -3.57 -6.63
C VAL A 422 5.32 -3.60 -8.15
N VAL A 423 6.22 -2.91 -8.86
CA VAL A 423 6.28 -2.99 -10.33
C VAL A 423 7.40 -3.95 -10.75
N GLY A 424 7.03 -4.96 -11.54
CA GLY A 424 7.96 -5.93 -12.11
C GLY A 424 7.86 -5.99 -13.63
N VAL A 425 8.94 -6.38 -14.31
CA VAL A 425 8.92 -6.55 -15.78
C VAL A 425 8.64 -8.02 -16.12
N VAL A 426 7.50 -8.28 -16.76
CA VAL A 426 7.09 -9.62 -17.22
C VAL A 426 7.13 -9.65 -18.74
N GLU A 427 8.04 -10.44 -19.31
CA GLU A 427 8.21 -10.56 -20.77
C GLU A 427 8.37 -9.19 -21.48
N GLY A 428 9.08 -8.26 -20.85
CA GLY A 428 9.34 -6.91 -21.37
C GLY A 428 8.24 -5.88 -21.08
N ILE A 429 7.20 -6.25 -20.33
CA ILE A 429 6.08 -5.39 -19.98
C ILE A 429 6.16 -5.02 -18.50
N PRO A 430 6.16 -3.72 -18.13
CA PRO A 430 6.06 -3.31 -16.74
C PRO A 430 4.65 -3.57 -16.23
N ILE A 431 4.54 -4.40 -15.19
CA ILE A 431 3.30 -4.78 -14.53
C ILE A 431 3.33 -4.28 -13.09
N ALA A 432 2.36 -3.46 -12.70
CA ALA A 432 2.12 -3.16 -11.30
C ALA A 432 1.28 -4.27 -10.67
N PHE A 433 1.83 -4.93 -9.64
CA PHE A 433 1.12 -5.87 -8.79
C PHE A 433 0.65 -5.12 -7.55
N LEU A 434 -0.66 -5.15 -7.30
CA LEU A 434 -1.33 -4.40 -6.23
C LEU A 434 -2.00 -5.38 -5.27
N GLY A 435 -1.60 -5.37 -4.01
CA GLY A 435 -2.24 -6.10 -2.92
C GLY A 435 -3.49 -5.36 -2.44
N LEU A 436 -4.58 -6.09 -2.24
CA LEU A 436 -5.79 -5.60 -1.59
C LEU A 436 -5.86 -6.23 -0.20
N GLU A 437 -5.55 -5.49 0.84
CA GLU A 437 -5.26 -5.98 2.19
C GLU A 437 -6.49 -6.71 2.77
N ARG A 438 -7.63 -6.00 2.85
CA ARG A 438 -8.85 -6.58 3.43
C ARG A 438 -9.49 -7.68 2.57
N PRO A 439 -9.72 -7.53 1.25
CA PRO A 439 -10.25 -8.60 0.40
C PRO A 439 -9.28 -9.76 0.19
N SER A 440 -7.98 -9.52 0.40
CA SER A 440 -6.88 -10.47 0.22
C SER A 440 -6.69 -10.92 -1.24
N GLY A 441 -6.91 -10.00 -2.17
CA GLY A 441 -6.71 -10.19 -3.60
C GLY A 441 -5.41 -9.54 -4.08
N ILE A 442 -4.86 -10.03 -5.19
CA ILE A 442 -3.74 -9.39 -5.88
C ILE A 442 -4.19 -9.06 -7.30
N MET A 443 -4.10 -7.80 -7.68
CA MET A 443 -4.39 -7.31 -9.02
C MET A 443 -3.09 -7.04 -9.80
N ALA A 444 -3.15 -7.22 -11.12
CA ALA A 444 -2.05 -6.89 -12.02
C ALA A 444 -2.50 -5.85 -13.06
N PHE A 445 -1.71 -4.79 -13.24
CA PHE A 445 -1.98 -3.72 -14.21
C PHE A 445 -0.82 -3.58 -15.19
N ASP A 446 -1.11 -3.59 -16.48
CA ASP A 446 -0.14 -3.22 -17.53
C ASP A 446 0.11 -1.71 -17.48
N CYS A 447 1.36 -1.34 -17.19
CA CYS A 447 1.81 0.03 -17.09
C CYS A 447 2.66 0.46 -18.30
N SER A 448 2.63 -0.28 -19.41
CA SER A 448 3.35 0.08 -20.66
C SER A 448 2.96 1.46 -21.17
N ASN A 449 1.72 1.89 -20.90
CA ASN A 449 1.29 3.27 -21.00
C ASN A 449 0.98 3.80 -19.59
N PRO A 450 1.90 4.56 -18.95
CA PRO A 450 1.71 5.03 -17.58
C PRO A 450 0.58 6.06 -17.46
N PHE A 451 0.08 6.62 -18.57
CA PHE A 451 -1.08 7.51 -18.60
C PHE A 451 -2.43 6.76 -18.56
N GLU A 452 -2.43 5.46 -18.81
CA GLU A 452 -3.64 4.63 -18.83
C GLU A 452 -3.30 3.18 -18.42
N PRO A 453 -3.07 2.91 -17.11
CA PRO A 453 -2.85 1.54 -16.63
C PRO A 453 -4.04 0.63 -16.95
N VAL A 454 -3.78 -0.56 -17.47
CA VAL A 454 -4.83 -1.50 -17.90
C VAL A 454 -4.86 -2.74 -17.02
N PHE A 455 -6.00 -3.04 -16.40
CA PHE A 455 -6.18 -4.28 -15.64
C PHE A 455 -5.90 -5.51 -16.51
N SER A 456 -5.00 -6.38 -16.05
CA SER A 456 -4.49 -7.54 -16.79
C SER A 456 -4.60 -8.87 -16.04
N GLY A 457 -4.90 -8.86 -14.74
CA GLY A 457 -5.04 -10.09 -13.96
C GLY A 457 -5.55 -9.88 -12.54
N TYR A 458 -6.12 -10.94 -11.96
CA TYR A 458 -6.50 -11.03 -10.56
C TYR A 458 -6.22 -12.44 -10.06
N THR A 459 -5.71 -12.57 -8.84
CA THR A 459 -5.62 -13.85 -8.13
C THR A 459 -5.93 -13.66 -6.65
N THR A 460 -6.34 -14.73 -5.99
CA THR A 460 -6.44 -14.79 -4.53
C THR A 460 -6.29 -16.23 -4.09
N THR A 461 -5.67 -16.43 -2.93
CA THR A 461 -5.61 -17.73 -2.22
C THR A 461 -6.52 -17.76 -1.00
N ARG A 462 -7.32 -16.70 -0.77
CA ARG A 462 -8.37 -16.66 0.24
C ARG A 462 -9.46 -17.69 -0.07
N THR A 463 -9.94 -18.37 0.98
CA THR A 463 -10.98 -19.40 0.86
C THR A 463 -12.12 -19.19 1.86
N ASN A 464 -13.32 -19.64 1.51
CA ASN A 464 -14.55 -19.39 2.29
C ASN A 464 -14.83 -20.51 3.30
N ASN A 465 -13.80 -21.16 3.87
CA ASN A 465 -14.04 -22.33 4.70
C ASN A 465 -14.60 -21.93 6.08
N GLN A 466 -15.93 -21.93 6.20
CA GLN A 466 -16.69 -21.58 7.41
C GLN A 466 -16.35 -22.42 8.67
N SER A 467 -15.60 -23.52 8.53
CA SER A 467 -15.22 -24.37 9.67
C SER A 467 -13.93 -23.93 10.38
N ILE A 468 -13.16 -23.02 9.78
CA ILE A 468 -11.97 -22.40 10.35
C ILE A 468 -12.12 -20.91 10.05
N ASP A 469 -12.39 -20.08 11.05
CA ASP A 469 -12.31 -18.63 10.87
C ASP A 469 -10.96 -18.33 10.23
N LEU A 470 -10.96 -17.64 9.08
CA LEU A 470 -9.76 -17.17 8.39
C LEU A 470 -8.91 -18.30 7.73
N SER A 471 -9.42 -18.93 6.67
CA SER A 471 -8.69 -19.94 5.90
C SER A 471 -8.10 -19.41 4.58
N GLY A 472 -6.81 -19.64 4.35
CA GLY A 472 -6.09 -19.18 3.15
C GLY A 472 -4.97 -18.22 3.53
N ASP A 473 -4.60 -17.35 2.60
CA ASP A 473 -3.71 -16.21 2.85
C ASP A 473 -4.52 -14.91 2.91
N LEU A 474 -4.24 -14.05 3.90
CA LEU A 474 -5.05 -12.89 4.28
C LEU A 474 -4.19 -11.68 4.63
N GLY A 475 -4.58 -10.50 4.15
CA GLY A 475 -3.82 -9.25 4.37
C GLY A 475 -2.51 -9.20 3.59
N PRO A 476 -2.53 -9.22 2.24
CA PRO A 476 -1.31 -9.04 1.45
C PRO A 476 -0.68 -7.67 1.75
N GLU A 477 0.50 -7.72 2.36
CA GLU A 477 1.24 -6.57 2.89
C GLU A 477 2.44 -6.27 1.99
N GLY A 478 3.57 -6.95 2.25
CA GLY A 478 4.75 -6.88 1.42
C GLY A 478 4.62 -7.69 0.12
N LEU A 479 4.88 -7.04 -1.01
CA LEU A 479 5.09 -7.69 -2.30
C LEU A 479 6.55 -7.57 -2.75
N CYS A 480 7.15 -8.69 -3.14
CA CYS A 480 8.50 -8.75 -3.69
C CYS A 480 8.49 -9.45 -5.05
N PHE A 481 8.82 -8.70 -6.11
CA PHE A 481 8.96 -9.26 -7.45
C PHE A 481 10.38 -9.79 -7.69
N ILE A 482 10.50 -11.02 -8.16
CA ILE A 482 11.78 -11.65 -8.52
C ILE A 482 11.84 -11.79 -10.04
N LYS A 483 12.84 -11.13 -10.65
CA LYS A 483 13.08 -11.16 -12.10
C LYS A 483 13.42 -12.58 -12.57
N PRO A 484 13.07 -12.99 -13.81
CA PRO A 484 13.40 -14.32 -14.33
C PRO A 484 14.90 -14.69 -14.23
N GLU A 485 15.80 -13.74 -14.45
CA GLU A 485 17.25 -13.90 -14.39
C GLU A 485 17.79 -14.14 -12.96
N ASP A 486 17.08 -13.61 -11.97
CA ASP A 486 17.38 -13.76 -10.54
C ASP A 486 16.70 -14.99 -9.94
N SER A 487 15.63 -15.46 -10.58
CA SER A 487 14.78 -16.54 -10.12
C SER A 487 15.45 -17.90 -10.25
N PRO A 488 15.47 -18.73 -9.18
CA PRO A 488 15.96 -20.12 -9.26
C PRO A 488 15.17 -21.01 -10.22
N THR A 489 13.99 -20.56 -10.64
CA THR A 489 13.13 -21.28 -11.60
C THR A 489 13.33 -20.85 -13.05
N GLY A 490 14.01 -19.72 -13.29
CA GLY A 490 14.13 -19.06 -14.59
C GLY A 490 12.85 -18.33 -15.04
N GLU A 491 11.87 -18.17 -14.14
CA GLU A 491 10.56 -17.58 -14.40
C GLU A 491 10.36 -16.37 -13.46
N ALA A 492 9.55 -15.40 -13.88
CA ALA A 492 9.17 -14.29 -13.01
C ALA A 492 8.36 -14.82 -11.82
N LEU A 493 8.71 -14.39 -10.61
CA LEU A 493 7.99 -14.76 -9.39
C LEU A 493 7.47 -13.50 -8.68
N LEU A 494 6.33 -13.64 -8.00
CA LEU A 494 5.82 -12.66 -7.06
C LEU A 494 5.71 -13.33 -5.70
N VAL A 495 6.49 -12.86 -4.73
CA VAL A 495 6.36 -13.24 -3.33
C VAL A 495 5.40 -12.27 -2.67
N VAL A 496 4.41 -12.81 -1.96
CA VAL A 496 3.45 -12.02 -1.19
C VAL A 496 3.49 -12.50 0.25
N SER A 497 3.80 -11.59 1.15
CA SER A 497 3.65 -11.77 2.59
C SER A 497 2.23 -11.39 2.99
N TYR A 498 1.65 -12.15 3.90
CA TYR A 498 0.29 -11.98 4.36
C TYR A 498 0.27 -11.82 5.86
N GLU A 499 0.09 -10.59 6.33
CA GLU A 499 0.28 -10.20 7.72
C GLU A 499 -0.77 -10.82 8.65
N VAL A 500 -2.04 -10.81 8.27
CA VAL A 500 -3.15 -11.37 9.09
C VAL A 500 -3.06 -12.88 9.20
N SER A 501 -2.70 -13.58 8.13
CA SER A 501 -2.56 -15.04 8.16
C SER A 501 -1.18 -15.54 8.59
N GLY A 502 -0.18 -14.66 8.67
CA GLY A 502 1.18 -15.03 9.02
C GLY A 502 1.82 -15.97 8.00
N SER A 503 1.54 -15.75 6.71
CA SER A 503 1.95 -16.66 5.65
C SER A 503 2.64 -15.95 4.49
N ILE A 504 3.38 -16.75 3.71
CA ILE A 504 4.02 -16.32 2.48
C ILE A 504 3.52 -17.22 1.37
N CYS A 505 3.13 -16.63 0.25
CA CYS A 505 2.87 -17.34 -0.99
C CYS A 505 3.79 -16.83 -2.09
N ILE A 506 4.41 -17.74 -2.83
CA ILE A 506 5.17 -17.44 -4.04
C ILE A 506 4.32 -17.82 -5.24
N PHE A 507 4.04 -16.86 -6.12
CA PHE A 507 3.34 -17.06 -7.37
C PHE A 507 4.33 -17.11 -8.54
N LYS A 508 4.15 -18.07 -9.45
CA LYS A 508 4.66 -17.97 -10.81
C LYS A 508 3.88 -16.90 -11.53
N VAL A 509 4.56 -15.97 -12.17
CA VAL A 509 3.93 -14.95 -13.01
C VAL A 509 4.22 -15.25 -14.46
N SER A 510 3.16 -15.29 -15.29
CA SER A 510 3.29 -15.53 -16.72
C SER A 510 2.30 -14.71 -17.53
N LYS A 511 2.69 -14.37 -18.75
CA LYS A 511 1.82 -13.74 -19.73
C LYS A 511 1.11 -14.83 -20.54
N LYS A 512 -0.21 -14.74 -20.67
CA LYS A 512 -1.00 -15.58 -21.59
C LYS A 512 -1.72 -14.68 -22.58
N ASN A 513 -1.75 -15.09 -23.86
CA ASN A 513 -2.55 -14.42 -24.88
C ASN A 513 -4.02 -14.41 -24.42
N ALA A 514 -4.74 -13.30 -24.64
CA ALA A 514 -6.10 -13.14 -24.15
C ALA A 514 -7.01 -14.30 -24.59
N GLY A 515 -7.39 -15.15 -23.62
CA GLY A 515 -8.50 -16.09 -23.71
C GLY A 515 -9.57 -15.72 -22.66
N PRO A 516 -10.78 -16.29 -22.69
CA PRO A 516 -11.76 -16.04 -21.64
C PRO A 516 -11.18 -16.48 -20.27
N LEU A 517 -11.15 -15.56 -19.30
CA LEU A 517 -10.68 -15.83 -17.94
C LEU A 517 -11.53 -16.94 -17.31
N PRO A 518 -10.94 -17.87 -16.56
CA PRO A 518 -11.71 -18.78 -15.73
C PRO A 518 -12.45 -17.95 -14.67
N GLN A 519 -13.77 -17.84 -14.81
CA GLN A 519 -14.61 -17.45 -13.69
C GLN A 519 -14.47 -18.53 -12.61
N LYS A 520 -14.26 -18.13 -11.36
CA LYS A 520 -14.43 -19.03 -10.22
C LYS A 520 -15.85 -19.59 -10.35
N GLN A 521 -15.99 -20.88 -10.66
CA GLN A 521 -17.30 -21.51 -10.68
C GLN A 521 -17.85 -21.38 -9.28
N GLY A 522 -18.86 -20.52 -9.10
CA GLY A 522 -19.58 -20.42 -7.85
C GLY A 522 -20.01 -21.82 -7.45
N SER A 523 -19.71 -22.19 -6.21
CA SER A 523 -20.27 -23.41 -5.62
C SER A 523 -21.79 -23.37 -5.85
N PRO A 524 -22.42 -24.44 -6.35
CA PRO A 524 -23.87 -24.46 -6.49
C PRO A 524 -24.47 -24.21 -5.10
N ALA A 525 -25.32 -23.20 -5.00
CA ALA A 525 -26.09 -22.93 -3.79
C ALA A 525 -26.87 -24.19 -3.37
N PRO A 526 -27.03 -24.46 -2.07
CA PRO A 526 -27.76 -25.62 -1.58
C PRO A 526 -29.23 -25.67 -2.03
#